data_AF-A0A9W9ZRV8-F1
#
_entry.id   AF-A0A9W9ZRV8-F1
#
_cell.length_a   1.000
_cell.length_b   1.000
_cell.length_c   1.000
_cell.angle_alpha   90.00
_cell.angle_beta   90.00
_cell.angle_gamma   90.00
#
_symmetry.space_group_name_H-M   'P 1'
#
loop_
_entity.id
_entity.type
_entity.pdbx_description
1 polymer ?
#
loop_
_entity_poly.entity_id
_entity_poly.type
_entity_poly.pdbx_seq_one_letter_code
_entity_poly.pdbx_strand_id
1 'polypeptide(L)'
;MMKLFFILLVLFGTSFVPVSGQHVTCERSYYKLGCYQDRSWSRTMSKLLINDRDKASQGQQIDWNNWDDYLHGLACRCAQAASQQGFTMFGLQHYGECWSGTESCDQYSRHGDSQLCIGKNYTRCDIDDDSECVGESNSNFVYLLLEEPVEELDI
;
A
#
# COMPACT_ATOMS: atom_id res chain seq x y z
N MET A 1 11.96 -39.30 -52.79
CA MET A 1 11.93 -37.83 -52.71
C MET A 1 11.89 -37.45 -51.23
N MET A 2 13.02 -37.07 -50.64
CA MET A 2 13.13 -36.72 -49.22
C MET A 2 13.03 -35.19 -49.09
N LYS A 3 11.90 -34.69 -48.58
CA LYS A 3 11.72 -33.26 -48.30
C LYS A 3 12.45 -32.93 -46.99
N LEU A 4 13.62 -32.29 -47.08
CA LEU A 4 14.27 -31.69 -45.91
C LEU A 4 13.44 -30.49 -45.44
N PHE A 5 12.92 -30.54 -44.22
CA PHE A 5 12.40 -29.37 -43.51
C PHE A 5 13.52 -28.80 -42.65
N PHE A 6 14.03 -27.62 -43.00
CA PHE A 6 14.91 -26.84 -42.15
C PHE A 6 14.06 -26.17 -41.06
N ILE A 7 14.10 -26.70 -39.84
CA ILE A 7 13.54 -26.04 -38.66
C ILE A 7 14.54 -24.96 -38.24
N LEU A 8 14.23 -23.69 -38.52
CA LEU A 8 14.93 -22.56 -37.92
C LEU A 8 14.62 -22.57 -36.42
N LEU A 9 15.57 -23.02 -35.61
CA LEU A 9 15.58 -22.77 -34.17
C LEU A 9 15.83 -21.26 -33.97
N VAL A 10 14.76 -20.48 -33.90
CA VAL A 10 14.86 -19.09 -33.44
C VAL A 10 15.13 -19.14 -31.95
N LEU A 11 16.41 -19.01 -31.58
CA LEU A 11 16.81 -18.73 -30.21
C LEU A 11 16.31 -17.33 -29.85
N PHE A 12 15.04 -17.22 -29.47
CA PHE A 12 14.53 -16.03 -28.79
C PHE A 12 15.20 -15.99 -27.41
N GLY A 13 16.37 -15.37 -27.34
CA GLY A 13 16.92 -14.91 -26.08
C GLY A 13 15.97 -13.86 -25.53
N THR A 14 15.07 -14.25 -24.63
CA THR A 14 14.26 -13.29 -23.89
C THR A 14 15.19 -12.59 -22.91
N SER A 15 15.73 -11.45 -23.33
CA SER A 15 16.37 -10.51 -22.42
C SER A 15 15.31 -10.05 -21.43
N PHE A 16 15.33 -10.59 -20.20
CA PHE A 16 14.57 -10.02 -19.10
C PHE A 16 15.17 -8.63 -18.82
N VAL A 17 14.54 -7.60 -19.38
CA VAL A 17 14.83 -6.22 -18.98
C VAL A 17 14.10 -6.05 -17.65
N PRO A 18 14.79 -5.87 -16.51
CA PRO A 18 14.09 -5.46 -15.29
C PRO A 18 13.43 -4.12 -15.58
N VAL A 19 12.10 -4.09 -15.58
CA VAL A 19 11.33 -2.85 -15.72
C VAL A 19 11.54 -2.07 -14.43
N SER A 20 12.52 -1.17 -14.45
CA SER A 20 12.71 -0.17 -13.41
C SER A 20 11.48 0.73 -13.37
N GLY A 21 10.74 0.73 -12.26
CA GLY A 21 9.58 1.62 -12.06
C GLY A 21 8.21 0.94 -12.00
N GLN A 22 8.11 -0.39 -11.94
CA GLN A 22 6.81 -1.04 -11.76
C GLN A 22 6.48 -1.17 -10.27
N HIS A 23 5.43 -0.47 -9.82
CA HIS A 23 4.92 -0.55 -8.46
C HIS A 23 4.19 -1.89 -8.23
N VAL A 24 4.28 -2.43 -7.00
CA VAL A 24 3.43 -3.55 -6.58
C VAL A 24 1.97 -3.10 -6.65
N THR A 25 1.07 -3.99 -7.09
CA THR A 25 -0.38 -3.73 -7.14
C THR A 25 -1.13 -4.91 -6.54
N CYS A 26 -2.36 -4.70 -6.11
CA CYS A 26 -3.24 -5.71 -5.53
C CYS A 26 -4.71 -5.35 -5.77
N GLU A 27 -5.58 -6.35 -5.66
CA GLU A 27 -7.00 -6.07 -5.44
C GLU A 27 -7.19 -5.48 -4.04
N ARG A 28 -8.11 -4.52 -3.91
CA ARG A 28 -8.35 -3.83 -2.65
C ARG A 28 -9.06 -4.74 -1.66
N SER A 29 -8.29 -5.31 -0.74
CA SER A 29 -8.79 -6.04 0.43
C SER A 29 -8.92 -5.13 1.67
N TYR A 30 -9.24 -3.85 1.45
CA TYR A 30 -9.34 -2.86 2.51
C TYR A 30 -10.35 -1.76 2.19
N TYR A 31 -10.93 -1.18 3.24
CA TYR A 31 -11.97 -0.15 3.18
C TYR A 31 -11.47 1.18 3.76
N LYS A 32 -11.80 2.30 3.11
CA LYS A 32 -11.41 3.66 3.53
C LYS A 32 -12.23 4.12 4.73
N LEU A 33 -11.59 4.38 5.87
CA LEU A 33 -12.27 4.89 7.08
C LEU A 33 -12.16 6.41 7.26
N GLY A 34 -11.12 7.04 6.73
CA GLY A 34 -10.98 8.51 6.74
C GLY A 34 -9.65 9.03 7.27
N CYS A 35 -9.58 10.36 7.41
CA CYS A 35 -8.37 11.09 7.78
C CYS A 35 -8.41 11.54 9.24
N TYR A 36 -7.45 11.11 10.05
CA TYR A 36 -7.43 11.36 11.49
C TYR A 36 -6.10 11.94 11.94
N GLN A 37 -6.13 12.77 12.98
CA GLN A 37 -4.94 13.34 13.58
C GLN A 37 -4.13 12.26 14.30
N ASP A 38 -2.81 12.35 14.22
CA ASP A 38 -1.86 11.53 14.95
C ASP A 38 -0.92 12.42 15.78
N ARG A 39 -0.24 11.84 16.76
CA ARG A 39 0.75 12.56 17.56
C ARG A 39 1.95 11.65 17.78
N SER A 40 3.15 12.11 17.44
CA SER A 40 4.36 11.28 17.55
C SER A 40 4.66 10.80 18.99
N TRP A 41 4.32 11.61 20.00
CA TRP A 41 4.46 11.26 21.43
C TRP A 41 3.27 10.47 22.00
N SER A 42 2.20 10.32 21.22
CA SER A 42 0.96 9.67 21.61
C SER A 42 0.30 9.13 20.36
N ARG A 43 0.94 8.12 19.75
CA ARG A 43 0.55 7.54 18.47
C ARG A 43 -0.78 6.78 18.56
N THR A 44 -1.65 6.98 17.60
CA THR A 44 -2.91 6.22 17.40
C THR A 44 -2.66 4.76 16.98
N MET A 45 -1.53 4.52 16.31
CA MET A 45 -1.04 3.21 15.87
C MET A 45 0.45 3.10 16.23
N SER A 46 0.83 2.05 16.97
CA SER A 46 2.13 1.99 17.65
C SER A 46 3.26 1.34 16.84
N LYS A 47 2.95 0.65 15.74
CA LYS A 47 3.91 -0.14 14.97
C LYS A 47 4.11 0.41 13.57
N LEU A 48 5.34 0.81 13.27
CA LEU A 48 5.80 1.16 11.93
C LEU A 48 6.14 -0.12 11.17
N LEU A 49 5.40 -0.40 10.09
CA LEU A 49 5.56 -1.59 9.26
C LEU A 49 6.41 -1.34 8.03
N ILE A 50 6.26 -0.16 7.43
CA ILE A 50 6.96 0.27 6.22
C ILE A 50 7.36 1.73 6.41
N ASN A 51 8.56 2.09 5.97
CA ASN A 51 9.04 3.46 5.97
C ASN A 51 9.82 3.76 4.68
N ASP A 52 9.10 4.14 3.63
CA ASP A 52 9.69 4.48 2.33
C ASP A 52 10.31 5.89 2.32
N ARG A 53 10.20 6.64 3.43
CA ARG A 53 10.87 7.93 3.60
C ARG A 53 12.34 7.77 3.96
N ASP A 54 12.68 6.65 4.59
CA ASP A 54 14.06 6.37 4.97
C ASP A 54 14.86 5.94 3.75
N LYS A 55 15.76 6.82 3.30
CA LYS A 55 16.66 6.55 2.17
C LYS A 55 17.66 5.42 2.45
N ALA A 56 17.88 5.07 3.72
CA ALA A 56 18.72 3.95 4.11
C ALA A 56 17.98 2.61 4.07
N SER A 57 16.65 2.62 3.93
CA SER A 57 15.89 1.39 3.73
C SER A 57 16.32 0.76 2.40
N GLN A 58 16.61 -0.56 2.41
CA GLN A 58 16.85 -1.31 1.17
C GLN A 58 15.55 -1.59 0.38
N GLY A 59 14.44 -0.98 0.82
CA GLY A 59 13.13 -1.11 0.23
C GLY A 59 12.86 -0.04 -0.81
N GLN A 60 11.58 0.11 -1.12
CA GLN A 60 11.08 1.11 -2.03
C GLN A 60 11.16 2.51 -1.40
N GLN A 61 11.46 3.53 -2.21
CA GLN A 61 11.34 4.93 -1.82
C GLN A 61 10.06 5.53 -2.39
N ILE A 62 9.61 6.66 -1.82
CA ILE A 62 8.48 7.41 -2.38
C ILE A 62 8.80 7.79 -3.84
N ASP A 63 7.95 7.35 -4.76
CA ASP A 63 8.05 7.69 -6.17
C ASP A 63 7.12 8.87 -6.49
N TRP A 64 7.69 10.07 -6.39
CA TRP A 64 6.98 11.32 -6.66
C TRP A 64 6.59 11.49 -8.14
N ASN A 65 7.20 10.75 -9.07
CA ASN A 65 6.89 10.87 -10.50
C ASN A 65 5.74 9.95 -10.90
N ASN A 66 5.53 8.84 -10.20
CA ASN A 66 4.44 7.89 -10.42
C ASN A 66 3.59 7.76 -9.15
N TRP A 67 3.06 8.89 -8.68
CA TRP A 67 2.40 9.03 -7.37
C TRP A 67 1.22 8.09 -7.17
N ASP A 68 0.28 8.05 -8.11
CA ASP A 68 -0.95 7.25 -7.96
C ASP A 68 -0.61 5.75 -7.86
N ASP A 69 0.29 5.27 -8.74
CA ASP A 69 0.76 3.88 -8.73
C ASP A 69 1.55 3.56 -7.46
N TYR A 70 2.39 4.48 -7.01
CA TYR A 70 3.12 4.36 -5.76
C TYR A 70 2.19 4.25 -4.56
N LEU A 71 1.19 5.12 -4.50
CA LEU A 71 0.27 5.21 -3.37
C LEU A 71 -0.59 3.95 -3.26
N HIS A 72 -1.08 3.45 -4.40
CA HIS A 72 -1.76 2.15 -4.46
C HIS A 72 -0.83 1.02 -3.99
N GLY A 73 0.42 0.98 -4.48
CA GLY A 73 1.38 -0.05 -4.08
C GLY A 73 1.80 0.02 -2.61
N LEU A 74 1.88 1.22 -2.03
CA LEU A 74 2.10 1.42 -0.60
C LEU A 74 0.94 0.84 0.21
N ALA A 75 -0.30 1.15 -0.16
CA ALA A 75 -1.48 0.60 0.52
C ALA A 75 -1.54 -0.93 0.43
N CYS A 76 -1.24 -1.51 -0.74
CA CYS A 76 -1.17 -2.96 -0.92
C CYS A 76 -0.13 -3.63 -0.01
N ARG A 77 1.10 -3.12 0.00
CA ARG A 77 2.16 -3.66 0.88
C ARG A 77 1.81 -3.47 2.34
N CYS A 78 1.18 -2.34 2.70
CA CYS A 78 0.76 -2.05 4.05
C CYS A 78 -0.34 -3.00 4.52
N ALA A 79 -1.35 -3.24 3.67
CA ALA A 79 -2.43 -4.17 3.95
C ALA A 79 -1.90 -5.59 4.18
N GLN A 80 -1.00 -6.06 3.31
CA GLN A 80 -0.35 -7.35 3.44
C GLN A 80 0.49 -7.44 4.73
N ALA A 81 1.32 -6.44 5.02
CA ALA A 81 2.18 -6.44 6.21
C ALA A 81 1.37 -6.39 7.51
N ALA A 82 0.26 -5.66 7.52
CA ALA A 82 -0.65 -5.58 8.67
C ALA A 82 -1.40 -6.92 8.88
N SER A 83 -1.94 -7.49 7.80
CA SER A 83 -2.63 -8.79 7.82
C SER A 83 -1.72 -9.93 8.30
N GLN A 84 -0.48 -10.00 7.81
CA GLN A 84 0.51 -11.00 8.25
C GLN A 84 0.86 -10.92 9.74
N GLN A 85 0.61 -9.77 10.37
CA GLN A 85 0.83 -9.57 11.80
C GLN A 85 -0.45 -9.69 12.64
N GLY A 86 -1.57 -10.07 12.03
CA GLY A 86 -2.86 -10.22 12.69
C GLY A 86 -3.48 -8.89 13.11
N PHE A 87 -3.10 -7.78 12.47
CA PHE A 87 -3.79 -6.51 12.69
C PHE A 87 -5.03 -6.41 11.80
N THR A 88 -5.97 -5.58 12.22
CA THR A 88 -7.27 -5.37 11.57
C THR A 88 -7.36 -4.06 10.79
N MET A 89 -6.42 -3.14 11.03
CA MET A 89 -6.40 -1.80 10.42
C MET A 89 -4.98 -1.39 10.12
N PHE A 90 -4.82 -0.48 9.17
CA PHE A 90 -3.57 0.22 8.94
C PHE A 90 -3.81 1.69 8.65
N GLY A 91 -2.78 2.49 8.86
CA GLY A 91 -2.77 3.92 8.61
C GLY A 91 -1.61 4.28 7.68
N LEU A 92 -1.88 5.09 6.67
CA LEU A 92 -0.84 5.67 5.83
C LEU A 92 -0.58 7.11 6.28
N GLN A 93 0.69 7.42 6.53
CA GLN A 93 1.13 8.72 7.03
C GLN A 93 2.44 9.15 6.38
N HIS A 94 2.71 10.46 6.42
CA HIS A 94 3.96 11.05 5.93
C HIS A 94 4.31 10.62 4.51
N TYR A 95 3.28 10.49 3.67
CA TYR A 95 3.36 10.11 2.26
C TYR A 95 3.93 8.71 1.97
N GLY A 96 4.55 8.02 2.93
CA GLY A 96 5.30 6.78 2.69
C GLY A 96 5.51 5.90 3.91
N GLU A 97 4.84 6.19 5.03
CA GLU A 97 4.87 5.34 6.22
C GLU A 97 3.58 4.54 6.33
N CYS A 98 3.73 3.27 6.71
CA CYS A 98 2.64 2.37 7.06
C CYS A 98 2.67 2.12 8.57
N TRP A 99 1.59 2.47 9.25
CA TRP A 99 1.41 2.26 10.68
C TRP A 99 0.27 1.28 10.95
N SER A 100 0.38 0.54 12.05
CA SER A 100 -0.67 -0.35 12.56
C SER A 100 -0.45 -0.64 14.06
N GLY A 101 -1.19 -1.57 14.63
CA GLY A 101 -1.07 -2.00 16.02
C GLY A 101 -2.30 -2.74 16.52
N THR A 102 -2.15 -3.48 17.62
CA THR A 102 -3.20 -4.32 18.23
C THR A 102 -4.43 -3.55 18.69
N GLU A 103 -4.27 -2.28 19.10
CA GLU A 103 -5.35 -1.45 19.64
C GLU A 103 -5.87 -0.42 18.62
N SER A 104 -5.56 -0.60 17.33
CA SER A 104 -5.87 0.41 16.30
C SER A 104 -7.37 0.68 16.20
N CYS A 105 -8.22 -0.36 16.31
CA CYS A 105 -9.68 -0.22 16.27
C CYS A 105 -10.24 0.75 17.32
N ASP A 106 -9.66 0.77 18.52
CA ASP A 106 -10.14 1.59 19.63
C ASP A 106 -9.55 3.00 19.63
N GLN A 107 -8.46 3.23 18.89
CA GLN A 107 -7.63 4.42 19.05
C GLN A 107 -7.43 5.25 17.79
N TYR A 108 -7.74 4.72 16.60
CA TYR A 108 -7.40 5.36 15.33
C TYR A 108 -7.93 6.82 15.21
N SER A 109 -9.07 7.12 15.82
CA SER A 109 -9.75 8.42 15.77
C SER A 109 -9.61 9.25 17.05
N ARG A 110 -8.85 8.80 18.05
CA ARG A 110 -8.86 9.41 19.41
C ARG A 110 -8.46 10.89 19.47
N HIS A 111 -7.71 11.37 18.47
CA HIS A 111 -7.27 12.78 18.39
C HIS A 111 -8.16 13.63 17.47
N GLY A 112 -9.24 13.05 16.94
CA GLY A 112 -10.20 13.70 16.05
C GLY A 112 -9.79 13.68 14.58
N ASP A 113 -10.67 14.23 13.74
CA ASP A 113 -10.50 14.26 12.29
C ASP A 113 -9.38 15.21 11.87
N SER A 114 -8.75 14.91 10.74
CA SER A 114 -7.77 15.75 10.07
C SER A 114 -8.22 16.08 8.65
N GLN A 115 -7.71 17.19 8.11
CA GLN A 115 -7.87 17.57 6.70
C GLN A 115 -6.56 17.47 5.92
N LEU A 116 -5.51 16.94 6.55
CA LEU A 116 -4.17 16.80 6.00
C LEU A 116 -3.96 15.39 5.43
N CYS A 117 -4.93 14.90 4.66
CA CYS A 117 -4.75 13.71 3.84
C CYS A 117 -4.98 14.04 2.38
N ILE A 118 -4.10 13.50 1.55
CA ILE A 118 -4.13 13.62 0.11
C ILE A 118 -4.33 12.24 -0.51
N GLY A 119 -4.79 12.21 -1.75
CA GLY A 119 -4.94 10.99 -2.54
C GLY A 119 -4.40 11.21 -3.93
N LYS A 120 -5.15 10.78 -4.93
CA LYS A 120 -4.84 10.94 -6.36
C LYS A 120 -4.29 12.32 -6.73
N ASN A 121 -3.27 12.36 -7.58
CA ASN A 121 -2.69 13.60 -8.11
C ASN A 121 -2.29 14.65 -7.05
N TYR A 122 -1.95 14.20 -5.83
CA TYR A 122 -1.66 15.08 -4.69
C TYR A 122 -2.80 16.02 -4.27
N THR A 123 -4.03 15.75 -4.70
CA THR A 123 -5.17 16.54 -4.25
C THR A 123 -5.68 16.05 -2.91
N ARG A 124 -6.49 16.87 -2.24
CA ARG A 124 -7.20 16.47 -1.03
C ARG A 124 -7.89 15.13 -1.27
N CYS A 125 -7.77 14.23 -0.29
CA CYS A 125 -8.37 12.91 -0.36
C CYS A 125 -9.88 13.00 -0.63
N ASP A 126 -10.33 12.29 -1.65
CA ASP A 126 -11.72 11.99 -1.89
C ASP A 126 -12.00 10.58 -1.35
N ILE A 127 -12.88 10.46 -0.38
CA ILE A 127 -13.19 9.15 0.21
C ILE A 127 -14.15 8.33 -0.67
N ASP A 128 -14.82 8.98 -1.62
CA ASP A 128 -15.83 8.34 -2.46
C ASP A 128 -15.25 7.81 -3.78
N ASP A 129 -14.01 8.18 -4.14
CA ASP A 129 -13.31 7.62 -5.30
C ASP A 129 -12.61 6.28 -5.00
N ASP A 130 -12.10 5.60 -6.02
CA ASP A 130 -11.39 4.33 -5.84
C ASP A 130 -9.92 4.52 -5.46
N SER A 131 -9.39 5.75 -5.47
CA SER A 131 -7.99 5.99 -5.19
C SER A 131 -7.68 5.91 -3.70
N GLU A 132 -6.45 5.50 -3.41
CA GLU A 132 -5.91 5.50 -2.06
C GLU A 132 -5.60 6.93 -1.60
N CYS A 133 -5.62 7.10 -0.30
CA CYS A 133 -5.23 8.29 0.42
C CYS A 133 -4.13 8.02 1.45
N VAL A 134 -3.39 9.08 1.80
CA VAL A 134 -2.31 9.07 2.79
C VAL A 134 -2.28 10.40 3.53
N GLY A 135 -1.93 10.37 4.81
CA GLY A 135 -1.75 11.58 5.59
C GLY A 135 -0.42 12.28 5.30
N GLU A 136 -0.43 13.61 5.39
CA GLU A 136 0.73 14.47 5.13
C GLU A 136 1.66 14.58 6.35
N SER A 137 1.23 15.32 7.38
CA SER A 137 2.01 15.50 8.60
C SER A 137 1.16 15.18 9.81
N ASN A 138 1.62 14.23 10.65
CA ASN A 138 0.93 13.81 11.87
C ASN A 138 -0.56 13.54 11.62
N SER A 139 -0.88 12.90 10.50
CA SER A 139 -2.23 12.48 10.14
C SER A 139 -2.14 11.08 9.56
N ASN A 140 -3.05 10.20 9.95
CA ASN A 140 -3.20 8.88 9.34
C ASN A 140 -4.44 8.93 8.44
N PHE A 141 -4.30 8.54 7.17
CA PHE A 141 -5.46 8.04 6.47
C PHE A 141 -5.62 6.55 6.83
N VAL A 142 -6.75 6.21 7.45
CA VAL A 142 -6.96 4.92 8.08
C VAL A 142 -7.80 4.02 7.19
N TYR A 143 -7.40 2.76 7.12
CA TYR A 143 -8.06 1.70 6.38
C TYR A 143 -8.41 0.54 7.30
N LEU A 144 -9.59 -0.03 7.11
CA LEU A 144 -9.99 -1.30 7.70
C LEU A 144 -9.61 -2.43 6.75
N LEU A 145 -8.93 -3.46 7.24
CA LEU A 145 -8.69 -4.67 6.47
C LEU A 145 -10.01 -5.45 6.34
N LEU A 146 -10.35 -5.82 5.11
CA LEU A 146 -11.45 -6.73 4.84
C LEU A 146 -10.88 -8.15 4.99
N GLU A 147 -11.58 -9.00 5.74
CA GLU A 147 -11.24 -10.42 5.76
C GLU A 147 -11.35 -10.96 4.33
N GLU A 148 -10.28 -11.58 3.82
CA GLU A 148 -10.38 -12.39 2.61
C GLU A 148 -11.47 -13.44 2.89
N PRO A 149 -12.50 -13.58 2.04
CA PRO A 149 -13.46 -14.66 2.21
C PRO A 149 -12.66 -15.96 2.25
N VAL A 150 -12.78 -16.69 3.35
CA VAL A 150 -12.22 -18.03 3.44
C VAL A 150 -12.90 -18.81 2.33
N GLU A 151 -12.20 -19.09 1.23
CA GLU A 151 -12.64 -20.14 0.31
C GLU A 151 -12.73 -21.39 1.19
N GLU A 152 -13.97 -21.78 1.53
CA GLU A 152 -14.23 -23.07 2.16
C GLU A 152 -13.56 -24.10 1.26
N LEU A 153 -12.49 -24.70 1.78
CA LEU A 153 -11.96 -25.91 1.21
C LEU A 153 -13.09 -26.93 1.30
N ASP A 154 -13.78 -27.14 0.18
CA ASP A 154 -14.66 -28.28 -0.03
C ASP A 154 -13.80 -29.55 0.12
N ILE A 155 -13.71 -30.06 1.36
CA ILE A 155 -13.11 -31.36 1.71
C ILE A 155 -14.20 -32.43 1.62
#